data_AF-A0A914CHY4-F1
#
_entry.id   AF-A0A914CHY4-F1
#
_cell.length_a   1.000
_cell.length_b   1.000
_cell.length_c   1.000
_cell.angle_alpha   90.00
_cell.angle_beta   90.00
_cell.angle_gamma   90.00
#
_symmetry.space_group_name_H-M   'P 1'
#
loop_
_entity.id
_entity.type
_entity.pdbx_description
1 polymer ?
#
loop_
_entity_poly.entity_id
_entity_poly.type
_entity_poly.pdbx_seq_one_letter_code
_entity_poly.pdbx_strand_id
1 'polypeptide(L)'
;MMGAIGTGSKVRVEENATLTFDPVPMAGVGKVNYYFYHAFQRLWTNMSRDVTNVANGNANIYIVGHSLDGSLASVLAAYLASALNVASNRLTLVTFGQPRTGDTDFASFITSHVDTRYRVVNDKDQVPHSILKGWENYEHFGEEIWLIQSQSSIQIFSYS
;
A
#
# COMPACT_ATOMS: atom_id res chain seq x y z
N MET A 1 -15.24 -31.37 -8.22
CA MET A 1 -15.30 -30.05 -7.55
C MET A 1 -13.86 -29.63 -7.30
N MET A 2 -13.32 -28.81 -8.20
CA MET A 2 -11.88 -28.67 -8.44
C MET A 2 -11.56 -27.17 -8.44
N GLY A 3 -10.62 -26.78 -7.59
CA GLY A 3 -10.22 -25.40 -7.30
C GLY A 3 -9.51 -24.72 -8.47
N ALA A 4 -9.55 -23.40 -8.43
CA ALA A 4 -9.22 -22.47 -9.50
C ALA A 4 -7.82 -22.65 -10.13
N ILE A 5 -7.78 -22.32 -11.41
CA ILE A 5 -6.76 -22.62 -12.40
C ILE A 5 -5.73 -21.49 -12.40
N GLY A 6 -4.50 -21.76 -11.95
CA GLY A 6 -3.36 -20.85 -12.13
C GLY A 6 -2.84 -20.91 -13.56
N THR A 7 -2.86 -19.79 -14.27
CA THR A 7 -2.36 -19.68 -15.64
C THR A 7 -0.84 -19.85 -15.68
N GLY A 8 -0.41 -20.86 -16.43
CA GLY A 8 0.97 -21.28 -16.56
C GLY A 8 1.84 -20.26 -17.32
N SER A 9 3.01 -20.01 -16.75
CA SER A 9 4.21 -19.62 -17.49
C SER A 9 5.39 -20.26 -16.74
N LYS A 10 5.91 -21.36 -17.29
CA LYS A 10 7.11 -22.03 -16.75
C LYS A 10 8.32 -21.12 -17.02
N VAL A 11 8.65 -20.27 -16.07
CA VAL A 11 9.98 -19.67 -16.01
C VAL A 11 10.91 -20.74 -15.41
N ARG A 12 11.89 -21.20 -16.18
CA ARG A 12 13.00 -21.99 -15.64
C ARG A 12 13.82 -21.05 -14.76
N VAL A 13 13.67 -21.19 -13.45
CA VAL A 13 14.53 -20.50 -12.47
C VAL A 13 15.80 -21.35 -12.35
N GLU A 14 16.94 -20.80 -12.74
CA GLU A 14 18.23 -21.42 -12.49
C GLU A 14 18.47 -21.49 -10.97
N GLU A 15 18.91 -22.65 -10.52
CA GLU A 15 18.92 -23.13 -9.12
C GLU A 15 19.89 -22.37 -8.18
N ASN A 16 20.46 -21.23 -8.60
CA ASN A 16 21.41 -20.44 -7.82
C ASN A 16 21.08 -18.94 -7.71
N ALA A 17 19.92 -18.49 -8.19
CA ALA A 17 19.42 -17.16 -7.84
C ALA A 17 18.65 -17.29 -6.52
N THR A 18 19.25 -16.84 -5.40
CA THR A 18 18.45 -16.55 -4.20
C THR A 18 17.38 -15.55 -4.64
N LEU A 19 16.12 -15.99 -4.74
CA LEU A 19 14.98 -15.11 -5.02
C LEU A 19 14.81 -14.20 -3.80
N THR A 20 15.60 -13.14 -3.72
CA THR A 20 15.49 -12.19 -2.63
C THR A 20 14.34 -11.24 -2.94
N PHE A 21 13.26 -11.38 -2.18
CA PHE A 21 12.12 -10.46 -2.19
C PHE A 21 12.47 -9.22 -1.37
N ASP A 22 13.63 -8.62 -1.66
CA ASP A 22 14.18 -7.55 -0.83
C ASP A 22 13.33 -6.28 -0.97
N PRO A 23 13.15 -5.52 0.12
CA PRO A 23 12.47 -4.23 0.08
C PRO A 23 13.11 -3.30 -0.96
N VAL A 24 12.29 -2.71 -1.83
CA VAL A 24 12.75 -1.84 -2.93
C VAL A 24 12.73 -0.38 -2.46
N PRO A 25 13.83 0.37 -2.59
CA PRO A 25 13.87 1.78 -2.25
C PRO A 25 13.01 2.61 -3.20
N MET A 26 12.22 3.51 -2.63
CA MET A 26 11.45 4.54 -3.31
C MET A 26 12.03 5.90 -2.92
N ALA A 27 12.53 6.63 -3.94
CA ALA A 27 13.32 7.85 -3.74
C ALA A 27 12.54 8.91 -2.92
N GLY A 28 13.16 9.38 -1.83
CA GLY A 28 12.57 10.37 -0.93
C GLY A 28 11.42 9.86 -0.05
N VAL A 29 11.13 8.56 -0.08
CA VAL A 29 9.99 7.96 0.65
C VAL A 29 10.45 6.94 1.69
N GLY A 30 11.26 5.95 1.31
CA GLY A 30 11.59 4.79 2.15
C GLY A 30 11.68 3.51 1.32
N LYS A 31 11.52 2.34 1.93
CA LYS A 31 11.47 1.06 1.20
C LYS A 31 10.07 0.47 1.18
N VAL A 32 9.72 -0.10 0.04
CA VAL A 32 8.42 -0.74 -0.22
C VAL A 32 8.64 -2.23 -0.43
N ASN A 33 7.67 -3.07 -0.08
CA ASN A 33 7.73 -4.49 -0.41
C ASN A 33 7.91 -4.70 -1.93
N TYR A 34 8.83 -5.59 -2.30
CA TYR A 34 9.15 -5.94 -3.68
C TYR A 34 7.89 -6.21 -4.53
N TYR A 35 6.95 -7.00 -3.99
CA TYR A 35 5.75 -7.38 -4.72
C TYR A 35 4.87 -6.16 -5.04
N PHE A 36 4.57 -5.33 -4.04
CA PHE A 36 3.70 -4.16 -4.22
C PHE A 36 4.34 -3.12 -5.13
N TYR A 37 5.66 -2.90 -5.00
CA TYR A 37 6.37 -1.95 -5.83
C TYR A 37 6.31 -2.33 -7.31
N HIS A 38 6.60 -3.59 -7.65
CA HIS A 38 6.57 -4.04 -9.04
C HIS A 38 5.15 -4.18 -9.60
N ALA A 39 4.17 -4.57 -8.77
CA ALA A 39 2.76 -4.55 -9.17
C ALA A 39 2.31 -3.12 -9.50
N PHE A 40 2.67 -2.14 -8.66
CA PHE A 40 2.41 -0.72 -8.92
C PHE A 40 3.06 -0.26 -10.23
N GLN A 41 4.33 -0.58 -10.48
CA GLN A 41 5.01 -0.19 -11.72
C GLN A 41 4.27 -0.68 -12.98
N ARG A 42 3.77 -1.91 -12.96
CA ARG A 42 2.98 -2.48 -14.07
C ARG A 42 1.64 -1.79 -14.27
N LEU A 43 1.00 -1.35 -13.19
CA LEU A 43 -0.22 -0.56 -13.28
C LEU A 43 0.06 0.85 -13.80
N TRP A 44 1.14 1.47 -13.30
CA TRP A 44 1.57 2.81 -13.66
C TRP A 44 1.79 3.00 -15.16
N THR A 45 2.34 1.99 -15.87
CA THR A 45 2.55 2.08 -17.33
C THR A 45 1.25 2.39 -18.09
N ASN A 46 0.10 1.93 -17.57
CA ASN A 46 -1.19 2.08 -18.25
C ASN A 46 -2.00 3.29 -17.74
N MET A 47 -1.76 3.75 -16.51
CA MET A 47 -2.55 4.85 -15.90
C MET A 47 -1.78 6.17 -15.76
N SER A 48 -0.46 6.17 -15.97
CA SER A 48 0.41 7.33 -15.71
C SER A 48 -0.08 8.62 -16.35
N ARG A 49 -0.52 8.58 -17.62
CA ARG A 49 -1.01 9.76 -18.33
C ARG A 49 -2.22 10.38 -17.63
N ASP A 50 -3.24 9.58 -17.40
CA ASP A 50 -4.51 10.08 -16.88
C ASP A 50 -4.37 10.50 -15.41
N VAL A 51 -3.59 9.75 -14.62
CA VAL A 51 -3.29 10.11 -13.22
C VAL A 51 -2.45 11.38 -13.14
N THR A 52 -1.45 11.56 -14.01
CA THR A 52 -0.63 12.79 -14.05
C THR A 52 -1.47 14.01 -14.42
N ASN A 53 -2.42 13.86 -15.34
CA ASN A 53 -3.34 14.93 -15.70
C ASN A 53 -4.20 15.36 -14.50
N VAL A 54 -4.70 14.41 -13.71
CA VAL A 54 -5.44 14.70 -12.48
C VAL A 54 -4.54 15.35 -11.42
N ALA A 55 -3.32 14.86 -11.25
CA ALA A 55 -2.34 15.39 -10.31
C ALA A 55 -2.00 16.87 -10.59
N ASN A 56 -1.79 17.20 -11.87
CA ASN A 56 -1.48 18.56 -12.34
C ASN A 56 -2.68 19.52 -12.29
N GLY A 57 -3.91 19.00 -12.13
CA GLY A 57 -5.09 19.83 -11.90
C GLY A 57 -5.15 20.34 -10.45
N ASN A 58 -6.32 20.88 -10.05
CA ASN A 58 -6.61 21.33 -8.68
C ASN A 58 -7.62 20.43 -7.95
N ALA A 59 -7.96 19.27 -8.52
CA ALA A 59 -8.93 18.36 -7.92
C ALA A 59 -8.36 17.68 -6.67
N ASN A 60 -9.23 17.40 -5.70
CA ASN A 60 -8.92 16.47 -4.61
C ASN A 60 -8.85 15.05 -5.16
N ILE A 61 -7.87 14.29 -4.69
CA ILE A 61 -7.57 12.94 -5.17
C ILE A 61 -7.87 11.95 -4.06
N TYR A 62 -8.86 11.09 -4.31
CA TYR A 62 -9.24 10.00 -3.42
C TYR A 62 -8.64 8.71 -3.94
N ILE A 63 -7.84 8.06 -3.11
CA ILE A 63 -7.12 6.84 -3.43
C ILE A 63 -7.64 5.77 -2.49
N VAL A 64 -8.30 4.76 -3.06
CA VAL A 64 -8.99 3.72 -2.29
C VAL A 64 -8.55 2.33 -2.72
N GLY A 65 -8.47 1.41 -1.77
CA GLY A 65 -8.07 0.03 -2.06
C GLY A 65 -8.46 -0.94 -0.97
N HIS A 66 -8.73 -2.19 -1.36
CA HIS A 66 -9.08 -3.29 -0.44
C HIS A 66 -8.06 -4.42 -0.55
N SER A 67 -7.68 -4.98 0.60
CA SER A 67 -6.69 -6.05 0.73
C SER A 67 -5.39 -5.68 0.02
N LEU A 68 -5.03 -6.43 -1.02
CA LEU A 68 -3.88 -6.18 -1.88
C LEU A 68 -3.89 -4.77 -2.50
N ASP A 69 -5.04 -4.32 -2.99
CA ASP A 69 -5.15 -3.01 -3.64
C ASP A 69 -4.99 -1.87 -2.64
N GLY A 70 -5.17 -2.13 -1.35
CA GLY A 70 -4.86 -1.17 -0.28
C GLY A 70 -3.36 -0.83 -0.24
N SER A 71 -2.49 -1.82 -0.42
CA SER A 71 -1.05 -1.58 -0.55
C SER A 71 -0.69 -0.81 -1.81
N LEU A 72 -1.33 -1.13 -2.94
CA LEU A 72 -1.09 -0.42 -4.20
C LEU A 72 -1.58 1.04 -4.14
N ALA A 73 -2.73 1.27 -3.50
CA ALA A 73 -3.28 2.59 -3.22
C ALA A 73 -2.28 3.42 -2.39
N SER A 74 -1.67 2.81 -1.37
CA SER A 74 -0.68 3.46 -0.52
C SER A 74 0.62 3.80 -1.27
N VAL A 75 1.11 2.91 -2.12
CA VAL A 75 2.27 3.18 -2.99
C VAL A 75 1.95 4.30 -3.99
N LEU A 76 0.75 4.32 -4.58
CA LEU A 76 0.32 5.41 -5.45
C LEU A 76 0.26 6.75 -4.70
N ALA A 77 -0.28 6.78 -3.48
CA ALA A 77 -0.32 7.99 -2.66
C ALA A 77 1.09 8.53 -2.39
N ALA A 78 2.03 7.67 -2.00
CA ALA A 78 3.43 8.05 -1.82
C ALA A 78 4.03 8.60 -3.13
N TYR A 79 3.71 7.98 -4.27
CA TYR A 79 4.23 8.40 -5.57
C TYR A 79 3.71 9.78 -5.97
N LEU A 80 2.42 10.04 -5.78
CA LEU A 80 1.82 11.34 -6.08
C LEU A 80 2.43 12.46 -5.23
N ALA A 81 2.65 12.20 -3.94
CA ALA A 81 3.27 13.16 -3.04
C ALA A 81 4.75 13.41 -3.38
N SER A 82 5.55 12.35 -3.57
CA SER A 82 7.00 12.46 -3.76
C SER A 82 7.41 12.85 -5.18
N ALA A 83 6.88 12.17 -6.19
CA ALA A 83 7.33 12.31 -7.58
C ALA A 83 6.57 13.41 -8.33
N LEU A 84 5.28 13.59 -8.03
CA LEU A 84 4.44 14.60 -8.69
C LEU A 84 4.20 15.84 -7.82
N ASN A 85 4.75 15.89 -6.60
CA ASN A 85 4.64 17.01 -5.67
C ASN A 85 3.17 17.44 -5.41
N VAL A 86 2.25 16.47 -5.39
CA VAL A 86 0.85 16.76 -5.04
C VAL A 86 0.79 17.15 -3.56
N ALA A 87 0.16 18.29 -3.27
CA ALA A 87 0.02 18.81 -1.92
C ALA A 87 -0.73 17.82 -1.01
N SER A 88 -0.30 17.71 0.25
CA SER A 88 -0.80 16.72 1.21
C SER A 88 -2.30 16.84 1.49
N ASN A 89 -2.83 18.07 1.50
CA ASN A 89 -4.24 18.37 1.71
C ASN A 89 -5.15 17.98 0.53
N ARG A 90 -4.56 17.70 -0.64
CA ARG A 90 -5.30 17.20 -1.81
C ARG A 90 -5.37 15.69 -1.87
N LEU A 91 -4.62 14.99 -1.03
CA LEU A 91 -4.56 13.53 -1.02
C LEU A 91 -5.43 12.98 0.11
N THR A 92 -6.35 12.09 -0.25
CA THR A 92 -7.11 11.27 0.70
C THR A 92 -6.88 9.81 0.40
N LEU A 93 -6.36 9.07 1.38
CA LEU A 93 -6.08 7.64 1.27
C LEU A 93 -7.00 6.84 2.19
N VAL A 94 -7.78 5.91 1.64
CA VAL A 94 -8.65 5.02 2.42
C VAL A 94 -8.39 3.58 2.03
N THR A 95 -7.93 2.77 2.97
CA THR A 95 -7.59 1.38 2.72
C THR A 95 -8.39 0.44 3.61
N PHE A 96 -8.71 -0.74 3.11
CA PHE A 96 -9.46 -1.77 3.85
C PHE A 96 -8.63 -3.05 3.89
N GLY A 97 -8.31 -3.59 5.07
CA GLY A 97 -7.54 -4.83 5.21
C GLY A 97 -6.13 -4.78 4.60
N GLN A 98 -5.50 -3.60 4.51
CA GLN A 98 -4.21 -3.49 3.84
C GLN A 98 -3.09 -4.17 4.65
N PRO A 99 -2.23 -4.98 4.03
CA PRO A 99 -1.04 -5.52 4.67
C PRO A 99 0.02 -4.44 4.94
N ARG A 100 1.07 -4.81 5.68
CA ARG A 100 2.25 -3.95 5.85
C ARG A 100 2.91 -3.73 4.48
N THR A 101 3.08 -2.48 4.07
CA THR A 101 3.42 -2.15 2.67
C THR A 101 4.87 -1.67 2.51
N GLY A 102 5.38 -0.94 3.49
CA GLY A 102 6.74 -0.41 3.49
C GLY A 102 7.36 -0.38 4.89
N ASP A 103 8.60 0.07 4.95
CA ASP A 103 9.34 0.27 6.19
C ASP A 103 8.87 1.51 6.99
N THR A 104 9.48 1.73 8.15
CA THR A 104 9.20 2.88 9.03
C THR A 104 9.34 4.22 8.31
N ASP A 105 10.30 4.36 7.38
CA ASP A 105 10.46 5.58 6.58
C ASP A 105 9.27 5.78 5.64
N PHE A 106 8.84 4.73 4.92
CA PHE A 106 7.64 4.79 4.08
C PHE A 106 6.39 5.16 4.90
N ALA A 107 6.26 4.58 6.09
CA ALA A 107 5.15 4.84 6.99
C ALA A 107 5.13 6.30 7.48
N SER A 108 6.30 6.83 7.83
CA SER A 108 6.48 8.22 8.26
C SER A 108 6.24 9.20 7.10
N PHE A 109 6.66 8.84 5.89
CA PHE A 109 6.45 9.64 4.69
C PHE A 109 4.96 9.83 4.40
N ILE A 110 4.16 8.75 4.37
CA ILE A 110 2.71 8.85 4.16
C ILE A 110 2.06 9.70 5.27
N THR A 111 2.51 9.52 6.51
CA THR A 111 2.00 10.27 7.65
C THR A 111 2.21 11.78 7.50
N SER A 112 3.34 12.17 6.92
CA SER A 112 3.72 13.58 6.75
C SER A 112 3.16 14.22 5.47
N HIS A 113 2.80 13.42 4.46
CA HIS A 113 2.46 13.92 3.12
C HIS A 113 1.04 13.55 2.64
N VAL A 114 0.25 12.88 3.47
CA VAL A 114 -1.15 12.57 3.19
C VAL A 114 -1.98 12.92 4.43
N ASP A 115 -2.64 14.07 4.39
CA ASP A 115 -3.35 14.64 5.54
C ASP A 115 -4.49 13.72 5.98
N THR A 116 -5.31 13.25 5.02
CA THR A 116 -6.44 12.37 5.30
C THR A 116 -6.09 10.94 4.94
N ARG A 117 -5.83 10.11 5.93
CA ARG A 117 -5.45 8.70 5.74
C ARG A 117 -6.18 7.80 6.74
N TYR A 118 -6.92 6.81 6.23
CA TYR A 118 -7.64 5.85 7.05
C TYR A 118 -7.28 4.41 6.66
N ARG A 119 -7.02 3.59 7.67
CA ARG A 119 -6.87 2.14 7.53
C ARG A 119 -8.00 1.43 8.24
N VAL A 120 -8.95 0.90 7.49
CA VAL A 120 -10.02 0.09 8.04
C VAL A 120 -9.55 -1.36 8.11
N VAL A 121 -9.48 -1.94 9.30
CA VAL A 121 -9.06 -3.32 9.53
C VAL A 121 -10.19 -4.10 10.20
N ASN A 122 -10.43 -5.35 9.76
CA ASN A 122 -11.40 -6.24 10.40
C ASN A 122 -10.66 -7.12 11.43
N ASP A 123 -11.22 -7.25 12.64
CA ASP A 123 -10.60 -7.85 13.82
C ASP A 123 -10.17 -9.33 13.67
N LYS A 124 -10.67 -10.02 12.63
CA LYS A 124 -10.34 -11.41 12.31
C LYS A 124 -9.43 -11.58 11.09
N ASP A 125 -9.02 -10.49 10.46
CA ASP A 125 -8.17 -10.54 9.27
C ASP A 125 -6.70 -10.72 9.68
N GLN A 126 -6.07 -11.82 9.25
CA GLN A 126 -4.65 -12.08 9.53
C GLN A 126 -3.71 -11.35 8.57
N VAL A 127 -4.22 -10.79 7.46
CA VAL A 127 -3.42 -10.12 6.42
C VAL A 127 -2.67 -8.89 6.94
N PRO A 128 -3.23 -8.03 7.80
CA PRO A 128 -2.51 -6.92 8.43
C PRO A 128 -1.47 -7.40 9.47
N HIS A 129 -1.73 -8.52 10.14
CA HIS A 129 -0.91 -9.00 11.27
C HIS A 129 0.20 -9.98 10.88
N SER A 130 0.24 -10.40 9.63
CA SER A 130 1.21 -11.38 9.15
C SER A 130 2.61 -10.76 9.05
N ILE A 131 3.42 -10.99 10.08
CA ILE A 131 4.87 -10.80 10.05
C ILE A 131 5.52 -11.99 9.34
N LEU A 132 5.65 -11.92 8.02
CA LEU A 132 6.46 -12.88 7.27
C LEU A 132 7.94 -12.66 7.64
N LYS A 133 8.71 -13.75 7.77
CA LYS A 133 10.15 -13.69 8.09
C LYS A 133 10.87 -12.79 7.05
N GLY A 134 11.56 -11.74 7.50
CA GLY A 134 12.13 -10.69 6.64
C GLY A 134 11.35 -9.36 6.60
N TRP A 135 10.20 -9.29 7.29
CA TRP A 135 9.35 -8.10 7.38
C TRP A 135 9.49 -7.35 8.72
N GLU A 136 10.56 -7.61 9.46
CA GLU A 136 10.77 -7.15 10.84
C GLU A 136 10.83 -5.61 10.97
N ASN A 137 11.15 -4.91 9.88
CA ASN A 137 11.24 -3.45 9.82
C ASN A 137 10.04 -2.78 9.11
N TYR A 138 8.98 -3.53 8.80
CA TYR A 138 7.80 -2.99 8.14
C TYR A 138 6.78 -2.48 9.15
N GLU A 139 6.29 -1.26 8.96
CA GLU A 139 5.34 -0.61 9.87
C GLU A 139 4.07 -0.17 9.15
N HIS A 140 2.97 -0.15 9.90
CA HIS A 140 1.72 0.43 9.44
C HIS A 140 1.74 1.93 9.68
N PHE A 141 1.17 2.71 8.76
CA PHE A 141 1.00 4.16 8.88
C PHE A 141 -0.47 4.56 8.94
N GLY A 142 -0.76 5.72 9.53
CA GLY A 142 -2.11 6.29 9.60
C GLY A 142 -2.95 5.77 10.75
N GLU A 143 -4.16 6.32 10.88
CA GLU A 143 -5.12 5.91 11.90
C GLU A 143 -5.75 4.57 11.53
N GLU A 144 -5.81 3.67 12.50
CA GLU A 144 -6.41 2.34 12.34
C GLU A 144 -7.85 2.35 12.87
N ILE A 145 -8.79 2.06 11.98
CA ILE A 145 -10.22 1.94 12.30
C ILE A 145 -10.56 0.47 12.33
N TRP A 146 -10.86 -0.07 13.51
CA TRP A 146 -11.23 -1.48 13.67
C TRP A 146 -12.73 -1.67 13.57
N LEU A 147 -13.16 -2.62 12.73
CA LEU A 147 -14.54 -3.11 12.69
C LEU A 147 -14.65 -4.35 13.60
N ILE A 148 -15.11 -4.15 14.84
CA ILE A 148 -15.31 -5.23 15.81
C ILE A 148 -16.67 -5.89 15.53
N GLN A 149 -16.67 -7.07 14.89
CA GLN A 149 -17.91 -7.78 14.52
C GLN A 149 -18.80 -8.23 15.70
N SER A 150 -18.36 -8.05 16.96
CA SER A 150 -19.15 -8.38 18.15
C SER A 150 -19.99 -7.21 18.69
N GLN A 151 -19.79 -5.98 18.21
CA GLN A 151 -20.55 -4.81 18.69
C GLN A 151 -20.79 -3.86 17.52
N SER A 152 -21.97 -3.25 17.46
CA SER A 152 -22.35 -2.23 16.47
C SER A 152 -21.60 -0.90 16.67
N SER A 153 -20.28 -0.94 16.82
CA SER A 153 -19.44 0.20 17.19
C SER A 153 -18.13 0.21 16.38
N ILE A 154 -17.80 1.39 15.85
CA ILE A 154 -16.53 1.70 15.18
C ILE A 154 -15.56 2.24 16.25
N GLN A 155 -14.34 1.72 16.33
CA GLN A 155 -13.26 2.27 17.17
C GLN A 155 -12.18 2.87 16.27
N ILE A 156 -11.79 4.13 16.56
CA ILE A 156 -10.75 4.87 15.84
C ILE A 156 -9.51 4.92 16.75
N PHE A 157 -8.39 4.38 16.29
CA PHE A 157 -7.11 4.45 16.97
C PHE A 157 -6.18 5.40 16.21
N SER A 158 -5.88 6.52 16.85
CA SER A 158 -4.89 7.48 16.37
C SER A 158 -3.52 7.14 16.97
N TYR A 159 -2.52 6.89 16.13
CA TYR A 159 -1.13 6.82 16.57
C TYR A 159 -0.50 8.21 16.41
N SER A 160 -0.01 8.77 17.52
CA SER A 160 0.69 10.06 17.60
C SER A 160 2.15 9.96 17.18
#